data_AF-A0A9P8EBX7-F1
#
_entry.id   AF-A0A9P8EBX7-F1
#
_cell.length_a   1.000
_cell.length_b   1.000
_cell.length_c   1.000
_cell.angle_alpha   90.00
_cell.angle_beta   90.00
_cell.angle_gamma   90.00
#
_symmetry.space_group_name_H-M   'P 1'
#
loop_
_entity.id
_entity.type
_entity.pdbx_description
1 polymer ?
#
loop_
_entity_poly.entity_id
_entity_poly.type
_entity_poly.pdbx_seq_one_letter_code
_entity_poly.pdbx_strand_id
1 'polypeptide(L)'
;MSKPVFVLCPGAWHPAEVYDKMIPHLETKGYRTVLHDWPSIQQAPVQSFDEDIQSIRATILNEADAGNDVVVVAHSWSGSPVNSAIADLSKAERAKQGKLGGVIKLVFLCAFVVPEGVSLLDTLGGDETKVAMWNVQGDLVQVNNPTYHFFQGLPEEEQQYWVSKLKPHSRSI
;
A
#
# COMPACT_ATOMS: atom_id res chain seq x y z
N MET A 1 20.68 -7.97 -17.66
CA MET A 1 19.98 -7.08 -16.71
C MET A 1 19.32 -7.97 -15.65
N SER A 2 19.46 -7.63 -14.37
CA SER A 2 18.74 -8.32 -13.29
C SER A 2 17.24 -8.08 -13.42
N LYS A 3 16.41 -9.01 -12.91
CA LYS A 3 14.97 -8.79 -12.83
C LYS A 3 14.66 -7.72 -11.79
N PRO A 4 13.63 -6.89 -12.00
CA PRO A 4 13.24 -5.90 -11.00
C PRO A 4 12.71 -6.55 -9.73
N VAL A 5 12.76 -5.79 -8.65
CA VAL A 5 12.18 -6.11 -7.35
C VAL A 5 10.78 -5.52 -7.27
N PHE A 6 9.82 -6.31 -6.80
CA PHE A 6 8.43 -5.89 -6.60
C PHE A 6 8.21 -5.46 -5.16
N VAL A 7 7.93 -4.19 -4.93
CA VAL A 7 7.49 -3.67 -3.63
C VAL A 7 5.97 -3.72 -3.61
N LEU A 8 5.39 -4.57 -2.76
CA LEU A 8 3.96 -4.86 -2.69
C LEU A 8 3.33 -4.10 -1.52
N CYS A 9 2.37 -3.24 -1.84
CA CYS A 9 1.81 -2.25 -0.93
C CYS A 9 0.31 -2.52 -0.70
N PRO A 10 -0.06 -3.17 0.42
CA PRO A 10 -1.45 -3.52 0.70
C PRO A 10 -2.31 -2.26 0.90
N GLY A 11 -3.63 -2.42 0.80
CA GLY A 11 -4.57 -1.34 1.07
C GLY A 11 -4.81 -1.14 2.56
N ALA A 12 -5.63 -0.16 2.91
CA ALA A 12 -6.05 0.08 4.29
C ALA A 12 -6.58 -1.21 4.94
N TRP A 13 -6.38 -1.34 6.25
CA TRP A 13 -6.73 -2.49 7.09
C TRP A 13 -5.99 -3.81 6.83
N HIS A 14 -5.34 -3.96 5.68
CA HIS A 14 -4.73 -5.24 5.30
C HIS A 14 -3.26 -5.29 5.74
N PRO A 15 -2.82 -6.33 6.48
CA PRO A 15 -1.41 -6.62 6.66
C PRO A 15 -0.79 -7.10 5.33
N ALA A 16 0.54 -7.03 5.21
CA ALA A 16 1.20 -7.42 3.96
C ALA A 16 1.07 -8.92 3.60
N GLU A 17 0.73 -9.76 4.58
CA GLU A 17 0.37 -11.18 4.41
C GLU A 17 -0.72 -11.42 3.35
N VAL A 18 -1.54 -10.40 3.01
CA VAL A 18 -2.56 -10.52 1.95
C VAL A 18 -1.96 -10.93 0.59
N TYR A 19 -0.66 -10.73 0.39
CA TYR A 19 0.04 -11.13 -0.83
C TYR A 19 0.63 -12.54 -0.81
N ASP A 20 0.50 -13.31 0.27
CA ASP A 20 1.14 -14.62 0.42
C ASP A 20 0.81 -15.59 -0.73
N LYS A 21 -0.44 -15.55 -1.22
CA LYS A 21 -0.85 -16.37 -2.38
C LYS A 21 -0.25 -15.89 -3.71
N MET A 22 0.11 -14.61 -3.81
CA MET A 22 0.67 -14.01 -5.03
C MET A 22 2.19 -14.20 -5.14
N ILE A 23 2.91 -14.15 -4.01
CA ILE A 23 4.38 -14.17 -3.97
C ILE A 23 4.97 -15.39 -4.72
N PRO A 24 4.50 -16.64 -4.50
CA PRO A 24 5.05 -17.80 -5.21
C PRO A 24 4.95 -17.68 -6.74
N HIS A 25 3.90 -17.03 -7.26
CA HIS A 25 3.75 -16.83 -8.71
C HIS A 25 4.76 -15.83 -9.28
N LEU A 26 5.27 -14.90 -8.47
CA LEU A 26 6.33 -13.97 -8.86
C LEU A 26 7.71 -14.63 -8.72
N GLU A 27 7.94 -15.35 -7.62
CA GLU A 27 9.20 -16.04 -7.33
C GLU A 27 9.49 -17.18 -8.31
N THR A 28 8.48 -17.96 -8.71
CA THR A 28 8.63 -19.00 -9.76
C THR A 28 9.04 -18.40 -11.10
N LYS A 29 8.76 -17.12 -11.33
CA LYS A 29 9.23 -16.36 -12.50
C LYS A 29 10.57 -15.67 -12.23
N GLY A 30 11.19 -15.85 -11.07
CA GLY A 30 12.49 -15.28 -10.70
C GLY A 30 12.44 -13.81 -10.28
N TYR A 31 11.26 -13.27 -9.94
CA TYR A 31 11.16 -11.94 -9.35
C TYR A 31 11.26 -12.02 -7.84
N ARG A 32 12.02 -11.10 -7.24
CA ARG A 32 12.02 -10.92 -5.79
C ARG A 32 10.91 -9.96 -5.38
N THR A 33 10.29 -10.23 -4.24
CA THR A 33 9.27 -9.38 -3.64
C THR A 33 9.77 -8.76 -2.34
N VAL A 34 9.26 -7.57 -2.03
CA VAL A 34 9.40 -6.88 -0.75
C VAL A 34 7.99 -6.52 -0.33
N LEU A 35 7.59 -7.01 0.84
CA LEU A 35 6.31 -6.70 1.45
C LEU A 35 6.45 -5.41 2.26
N HIS A 36 5.51 -4.48 2.08
CA HIS A 36 5.47 -3.26 2.87
C HIS A 36 4.31 -3.32 3.87
N ASP A 37 4.63 -3.13 5.14
CA ASP A 37 3.68 -2.96 6.22
C ASP A 37 3.60 -1.49 6.63
N TRP A 38 2.39 -0.97 6.72
CA TRP A 38 2.12 0.43 7.01
C TRP A 38 2.16 0.73 8.52
N PRO A 39 2.91 1.76 8.97
CA PRO A 39 2.78 2.30 10.32
C PRO A 39 1.32 2.48 10.76
N SER A 40 0.46 3.03 9.89
CA SER A 40 -0.95 3.30 10.20
C SER A 40 -1.86 2.08 10.33
N ILE A 41 -1.34 0.88 10.06
CA ILE A 41 -2.02 -0.41 10.22
C ILE A 41 -1.36 -1.23 11.33
N GLN A 42 -0.03 -1.22 11.42
CA GLN A 42 0.71 -2.00 12.41
C GLN A 42 0.78 -1.33 13.79
N GLN A 43 0.76 0.00 13.83
CA GLN A 43 0.97 0.83 15.02
C GLN A 43 -0.14 1.87 15.20
N ALA A 44 -1.31 1.63 14.59
CA ALA A 44 -2.43 2.57 14.64
C ALA A 44 -2.86 2.90 16.09
N PRO A 45 -3.13 4.17 16.44
CA PRO A 45 -3.07 5.33 15.55
C PRO A 45 -1.63 5.89 15.39
N VAL A 46 -1.32 6.36 14.19
CA VAL A 46 -0.11 7.18 13.92
C VAL A 46 -0.43 8.68 14.02
N GLN A 47 0.60 9.51 14.16
CA GLN A 47 0.44 10.96 14.33
C GLN A 47 0.17 11.69 13.02
N SER A 48 0.71 11.21 11.90
CA SER A 48 0.51 11.83 10.60
C SER A 48 0.61 10.87 9.43
N PHE A 49 0.02 11.28 8.31
CA PHE A 49 0.12 10.55 7.02
C PHE A 49 1.56 10.49 6.50
N ASP A 50 2.40 11.46 6.90
CA ASP A 50 3.81 11.49 6.54
C ASP A 50 4.58 10.26 7.05
N GLU A 51 4.13 9.61 8.13
CA GLU A 51 4.76 8.39 8.63
C GLU A 51 4.69 7.26 7.60
N ASP A 52 3.55 7.08 6.94
CA ASP A 52 3.38 6.10 5.87
C ASP A 52 4.13 6.51 4.59
N ILE A 53 4.15 7.80 4.25
CA ILE A 53 4.93 8.30 3.11
C ILE A 53 6.42 8.02 3.31
N GLN A 54 6.94 8.32 4.49
CA GLN A 54 8.35 8.12 4.82
C GLN A 54 8.70 6.64 4.89
N SER A 55 7.83 5.78 5.45
CA SER A 55 8.08 4.34 5.55
C SER A 55 8.21 3.69 4.17
N ILE A 56 7.29 3.98 3.24
CA ILE A 56 7.35 3.40 1.90
C ILE A 56 8.47 4.01 1.07
N ARG A 57 8.75 5.32 1.22
CA ARG A 57 9.89 5.97 0.58
C ARG A 57 11.20 5.31 1.00
N ALA A 58 11.39 5.06 2.29
CA ALA A 58 12.56 4.35 2.81
C ALA A 58 12.68 2.93 2.25
N THR A 59 11.56 2.19 2.18
CA THR A 59 11.52 0.84 1.59
C THR A 59 11.98 0.85 0.12
N ILE A 60 11.48 1.78 -0.68
CA ILE A 60 11.85 1.92 -2.10
C ILE A 60 13.31 2.34 -2.23
N LEU A 61 13.78 3.28 -1.41
CA LEU A 61 15.15 3.77 -1.43
C LEU A 61 16.15 2.67 -1.07
N ASN A 62 15.87 1.84 -0.07
CA ASN A 62 16.73 0.72 0.31
C ASN A 62 17.00 -0.19 -0.90
N GLU A 63 15.98 -0.49 -1.69
CA GLU A 63 16.12 -1.30 -2.90
C GLU A 63 16.82 -0.56 -4.03
N ALA A 64 16.46 0.70 -4.26
CA ALA A 64 17.03 1.51 -5.33
C ALA A 64 18.51 1.89 -5.07
N ASP A 65 18.91 2.10 -3.83
CA ASP A 65 20.29 2.41 -3.42
C ASP A 65 21.16 1.14 -3.45
N ALA A 66 20.57 -0.05 -3.29
CA ALA A 66 21.22 -1.33 -3.61
C ALA A 66 21.40 -1.58 -5.12
N GLY A 67 21.00 -0.64 -5.98
CA GLY A 67 21.18 -0.72 -7.42
C GLY A 67 20.08 -1.48 -8.16
N ASN A 68 18.97 -1.82 -7.49
CA ASN A 68 17.89 -2.58 -8.11
C ASN A 68 16.94 -1.69 -8.93
N ASP A 69 16.39 -2.28 -9.98
CA ASP A 69 15.20 -1.76 -10.64
C ASP A 69 13.98 -2.11 -9.79
N VAL A 70 13.12 -1.13 -9.52
CA VAL A 70 11.99 -1.29 -8.59
C VAL A 70 10.66 -1.13 -9.32
N VAL A 71 9.76 -2.07 -9.09
CA VAL A 71 8.34 -1.99 -9.46
C VAL A 71 7.54 -1.86 -8.18
N VAL A 72 6.79 -0.76 -8.03
CA VAL A 72 5.92 -0.55 -6.86
C VAL A 72 4.49 -0.91 -7.26
N VAL A 73 3.83 -1.76 -6.47
CA VAL A 73 2.44 -2.18 -6.69
C VAL A 73 1.58 -1.64 -5.56
N ALA A 74 0.81 -0.60 -5.85
CA ALA A 74 -0.11 0.05 -4.91
C ALA A 74 -1.52 -0.54 -5.07
N HIS A 75 -2.07 -1.10 -3.99
CA HIS A 75 -3.45 -1.57 -3.92
C HIS A 75 -4.35 -0.66 -3.08
N SER A 76 -5.54 -0.32 -3.62
CA SER A 76 -6.56 0.45 -2.91
C SER A 76 -6.01 1.77 -2.31
N TRP A 77 -6.18 2.00 -1.01
CA TRP A 77 -5.72 3.20 -0.30
C TRP A 77 -4.23 3.50 -0.47
N SER A 78 -3.36 2.50 -0.68
CA SER A 78 -1.92 2.75 -0.79
C SER A 78 -1.50 3.57 -2.00
N GLY A 79 -2.40 3.78 -2.97
CA GLY A 79 -2.16 4.72 -4.06
C GLY A 79 -1.81 6.13 -3.55
N SER A 80 -2.40 6.57 -2.43
CA SER A 80 -2.12 7.90 -1.87
C SER A 80 -0.69 8.04 -1.29
N PRO A 81 -0.25 7.22 -0.30
CA PRO A 81 1.09 7.38 0.25
C PRO A 81 2.18 7.02 -0.75
N VAL A 82 1.95 6.03 -1.62
CA VAL A 82 2.91 5.65 -2.66
C VAL A 82 3.16 6.80 -3.64
N ASN A 83 2.10 7.44 -4.16
CA ASN A 83 2.27 8.55 -5.10
C ASN A 83 3.08 9.71 -4.50
N SER A 84 2.82 10.03 -3.23
CA SER A 84 3.57 11.06 -2.51
C SER A 84 5.04 10.66 -2.30
N ALA A 85 5.29 9.38 -2.03
CA ALA A 85 6.62 8.87 -1.72
C ALA A 85 7.54 8.67 -2.93
N ILE A 86 7.00 8.45 -4.13
CA ILE A 86 7.81 8.11 -5.31
C ILE A 86 8.46 9.29 -6.02
N ALA A 87 8.14 10.53 -5.62
CA ALA A 87 8.72 11.72 -6.23
C ALA A 87 10.26 11.66 -6.26
N ASP A 88 10.84 11.99 -7.42
CA ASP A 88 12.28 11.97 -7.72
C ASP A 88 12.97 10.59 -7.60
N LEU A 89 12.21 9.50 -7.50
CA LEU A 89 12.76 8.14 -7.36
C LEU A 89 12.80 7.35 -8.66
N SER A 90 12.40 7.94 -9.80
CA SER A 90 12.49 7.21 -11.07
C SER A 90 13.94 6.86 -11.39
N LYS A 91 14.15 5.74 -12.06
CA LYS A 91 15.49 5.34 -12.51
C LYS A 91 16.13 6.42 -13.38
N ALA A 92 15.34 7.11 -14.20
CA ALA A 92 15.82 8.19 -15.05
C ALA A 92 16.33 9.40 -14.25
N GLU A 93 15.62 9.82 -13.20
CA GLU A 93 16.05 10.92 -12.33
C GLU A 93 17.28 10.53 -11.51
N ARG A 94 17.28 9.33 -10.95
CA ARG A 94 18.39 8.80 -10.14
C ARG A 94 19.66 8.58 -10.97
N ALA A 95 19.54 8.18 -12.24
CA ALA A 95 20.68 8.07 -13.15
C ALA A 95 21.39 9.41 -13.38
N LYS A 96 20.66 10.54 -13.40
CA LYS A 96 21.27 11.89 -13.48
C LYS A 96 22.15 12.21 -12.26
N GLN A 97 21.93 11.51 -11.15
CA GLN A 97 22.71 11.62 -9.90
C GLN A 97 23.78 10.52 -9.78
N GLY A 98 24.05 9.75 -10.84
CA GLY A 98 25.03 8.67 -10.84
C GLY A 98 24.58 7.39 -10.11
N LYS A 99 23.29 7.27 -9.76
CA LYS A 99 22.75 6.08 -9.09
C LYS A 99 22.24 5.04 -10.10
N LEU A 100 22.48 3.75 -9.82
CA LEU A 100 22.20 2.66 -10.76
C LEU A 100 20.73 2.17 -10.71
N GLY A 101 20.14 2.12 -9.52
CA GLY A 101 18.78 1.64 -9.29
C GLY A 101 17.75 2.76 -9.20
N GLY A 102 16.47 2.40 -9.28
CA GLY A 102 15.35 3.33 -9.19
C GLY A 102 14.02 2.71 -9.61
N VAL A 103 12.94 3.46 -9.43
CA VAL A 103 11.59 3.05 -9.82
C VAL A 103 11.50 3.05 -11.34
N ILE A 104 11.17 1.89 -11.91
CA ILE A 104 10.95 1.71 -13.35
C ILE A 104 9.47 1.60 -13.71
N LYS A 105 8.61 1.31 -12.72
CA LYS A 105 7.16 1.20 -12.91
C LYS A 105 6.41 1.39 -11.59
N LEU A 106 5.29 2.09 -11.67
CA LEU A 106 4.24 2.11 -10.65
C LEU A 106 3.01 1.39 -11.22
N VAL A 107 2.45 0.46 -10.45
CA VAL A 107 1.24 -0.30 -10.80
C VAL A 107 0.15 0.04 -9.81
N PHE A 108 -0.97 0.55 -10.31
CA PHE A 108 -2.19 0.75 -9.53
C PHE A 108 -3.10 -0.48 -9.68
N LEU A 109 -3.31 -1.18 -8.58
CA LEU A 109 -4.20 -2.33 -8.48
C LEU A 109 -5.46 -1.91 -7.71
N CYS A 110 -6.55 -1.58 -8.41
CA CYS A 110 -7.77 -1.07 -7.79
C CYS A 110 -7.51 0.09 -6.81
N ALA A 111 -6.50 0.92 -7.10
CA ALA A 111 -5.97 1.92 -6.19
C ALA A 111 -6.48 3.32 -6.47
N PHE A 112 -6.57 4.12 -5.42
CA PHE A 112 -6.96 5.52 -5.54
C PHE A 112 -5.80 6.36 -6.10
N VAL A 113 -6.13 7.21 -7.06
CA VAL A 113 -5.21 8.22 -7.61
C VAL A 113 -5.86 9.56 -7.35
N VAL A 114 -5.43 10.21 -6.27
CA VAL A 114 -6.02 11.46 -5.78
C VAL A 114 -5.18 12.66 -6.25
N PRO A 115 -5.80 13.80 -6.60
CA PRO A 115 -5.06 15.04 -6.85
C PRO A 115 -4.27 15.49 -5.63
N GLU A 116 -3.22 16.27 -5.86
CA GLU A 116 -2.45 16.89 -4.78
C GLU A 116 -3.36 17.76 -3.89
N GLY A 117 -3.17 17.64 -2.58
CA GLY A 117 -3.95 18.38 -1.58
C GLY A 117 -5.37 17.84 -1.33
N VAL A 118 -5.78 16.74 -1.97
CA VAL A 118 -7.10 16.12 -1.78
C VAL A 118 -6.95 14.84 -0.95
N SER A 119 -7.69 14.74 0.15
CA SER A 119 -7.69 13.52 0.98
C SER A 119 -8.53 12.41 0.33
N LEU A 120 -8.31 11.15 0.75
CA LEU A 120 -9.19 10.07 0.30
C LEU A 120 -10.64 10.32 0.73
N LEU A 121 -10.86 10.86 1.92
CA LEU A 121 -12.19 11.18 2.42
C LEU A 121 -12.92 12.19 1.53
N ASP A 122 -12.21 13.21 1.02
CA ASP A 122 -12.79 14.20 0.08
C ASP A 122 -13.31 13.51 -1.18
N THR A 123 -12.58 12.51 -1.70
CA THR A 123 -13.04 11.73 -2.86
C THR A 123 -14.26 10.85 -2.57
N LEU A 124 -14.52 10.57 -1.30
CA LEU A 124 -15.68 9.84 -0.80
C LEU A 124 -16.83 10.76 -0.34
N GLY A 125 -16.73 12.06 -0.64
CA GLY A 125 -17.77 13.05 -0.33
C GLY A 125 -17.54 13.86 0.95
N GLY A 126 -16.37 13.74 1.58
CA GLY A 126 -15.92 14.61 2.68
C GLY A 126 -16.60 14.36 4.03
N ASP A 127 -17.45 13.32 4.14
CA ASP A 127 -18.21 13.02 5.35
C ASP A 127 -18.06 11.53 5.70
N GLU A 128 -17.20 11.26 6.67
CA GLU A 128 -16.87 9.88 7.09
C GLU A 128 -18.10 9.12 7.59
N THR A 129 -19.12 9.81 8.11
CA THR A 129 -20.34 9.18 8.61
C THR A 129 -21.19 8.59 7.50
N LYS A 130 -20.94 8.99 6.24
CA LYS A 130 -21.61 8.49 5.04
C LYS A 130 -20.81 7.41 4.32
N VAL A 131 -19.57 7.14 4.76
CA VAL A 131 -18.76 6.07 4.20
C VAL A 131 -19.19 4.75 4.83
N ALA A 132 -20.12 4.05 4.17
CA ALA A 132 -20.77 2.85 4.72
C ALA A 132 -19.80 1.77 5.25
N MET A 133 -18.64 1.61 4.62
CA MET A 133 -17.63 0.63 5.03
C MET A 133 -16.80 1.06 6.25
N TRP A 134 -16.85 2.33 6.68
CA TRP A 134 -16.06 2.83 7.81
C TRP A 134 -16.82 2.67 9.13
N ASN A 135 -16.15 2.07 10.11
CA ASN A 135 -16.57 2.01 11.50
C ASN A 135 -15.59 2.82 12.35
N VAL A 136 -15.88 4.10 12.51
CA VAL A 136 -15.02 5.05 13.23
C VAL A 136 -15.13 4.84 14.73
N GLN A 137 -13.99 4.62 15.39
CA GLN A 137 -13.86 4.40 16.83
C GLN A 137 -12.71 5.27 17.38
N GLY A 138 -13.03 6.50 17.77
CA GLY A 138 -12.04 7.48 18.19
C GLY A 138 -11.09 7.84 17.04
N ASP A 139 -9.81 7.48 17.20
CA ASP A 139 -8.73 7.76 16.23
C ASP A 139 -8.47 6.57 15.28
N LEU A 140 -9.30 5.53 15.37
CA LEU A 140 -9.20 4.33 14.55
C LEU A 140 -10.43 4.17 13.65
N VAL A 141 -10.22 3.54 12.49
CA VAL A 141 -11.28 3.12 11.58
C VAL A 141 -11.19 1.61 11.41
N GLN A 142 -12.23 0.91 11.85
CA GLN A 142 -12.46 -0.49 11.50
C GLN A 142 -13.35 -0.59 10.25
N VAL A 143 -13.55 -1.81 9.76
CA VAL A 143 -14.35 -2.07 8.56
C VAL A 143 -15.69 -2.66 8.93
N ASN A 144 -16.78 -2.04 8.46
CA ASN A 144 -18.09 -2.66 8.47
C ASN A 144 -18.19 -3.71 7.38
N ASN A 145 -18.76 -4.87 7.70
CA ASN A 145 -19.08 -5.93 6.73
C ASN A 145 -17.90 -6.33 5.80
N PRO A 146 -16.69 -6.61 6.35
CA PRO A 146 -15.47 -6.79 5.55
C PRO A 146 -15.56 -7.94 4.55
N THR A 147 -16.33 -8.98 4.86
CA THR A 147 -16.64 -10.08 3.95
C THR A 147 -17.26 -9.57 2.65
N TYR A 148 -18.27 -8.71 2.73
CA TYR A 148 -18.95 -8.16 1.56
C TYR A 148 -18.02 -7.24 0.76
N HIS A 149 -17.27 -6.37 1.44
CA HIS A 149 -16.46 -5.35 0.76
C HIS A 149 -15.16 -5.90 0.15
N PHE A 150 -14.53 -6.91 0.75
CA PHE A 150 -13.20 -7.37 0.32
C PHE A 150 -13.17 -8.83 -0.16
N PHE A 151 -14.00 -9.70 0.42
CA PHE A 151 -13.82 -11.16 0.28
C PHE A 151 -15.04 -11.88 -0.31
N GLN A 152 -16.00 -11.16 -0.87
CA GLN A 152 -17.29 -11.71 -1.34
C GLN A 152 -17.16 -12.84 -2.38
N GLY A 153 -16.03 -12.93 -3.08
CA GLY A 153 -15.74 -13.98 -4.06
C GLY A 153 -15.01 -15.21 -3.51
N LEU A 154 -14.62 -15.21 -2.24
CA LEU A 154 -13.88 -16.32 -1.61
C LEU A 154 -14.84 -17.33 -0.95
N PRO A 155 -14.42 -18.59 -0.75
CA PRO A 155 -15.13 -19.52 0.13
C PRO A 155 -15.24 -18.98 1.55
N GLU A 156 -16.30 -19.33 2.28
CA GLU A 156 -16.58 -18.79 3.62
C GLU A 156 -15.41 -18.98 4.61
N GLU A 157 -14.74 -20.12 4.59
CA GLU A 157 -13.56 -20.38 5.43
C GLU A 157 -12.43 -19.37 5.14
N GLU A 158 -12.17 -19.08 3.86
CA GLU A 158 -11.17 -18.09 3.48
C GLU A 158 -11.60 -16.66 3.81
N GLN A 159 -12.89 -16.35 3.67
CA GLN A 159 -13.43 -15.06 4.10
C GLN A 159 -13.16 -14.85 5.58
N GLN A 160 -13.54 -15.81 6.44
CA GLN A 160 -13.34 -15.72 7.89
C GLN A 160 -11.85 -15.62 8.24
N TYR A 161 -11.00 -16.40 7.57
CA TYR A 161 -9.55 -16.32 7.73
C TYR A 161 -9.03 -14.91 7.45
N TRP A 162 -9.31 -14.33 6.27
CA TRP A 162 -8.79 -13.02 5.91
C TRP A 162 -9.42 -11.87 6.69
N VAL A 163 -10.70 -11.98 7.07
CA VAL A 163 -11.35 -11.03 7.99
C VAL A 163 -10.64 -11.00 9.33
N SER A 164 -10.24 -12.16 9.87
CA SER A 164 -9.52 -12.24 11.15
C SER A 164 -8.13 -11.59 11.13
N LYS A 165 -7.58 -11.36 9.93
CA LYS A 165 -6.27 -10.72 9.73
C LYS A 165 -6.35 -9.21 9.60
N LEU A 166 -7.54 -8.65 9.35
CA LEU A 166 -7.70 -7.20 9.23
C LEU A 166 -7.34 -6.50 10.54
N LYS A 167 -6.67 -5.36 10.42
CA LYS A 167 -6.30 -4.50 11.53
C LYS A 167 -7.01 -3.14 11.40
N PRO A 168 -7.28 -2.44 12.51
CA PRO A 168 -7.76 -1.06 12.42
C PRO A 168 -6.75 -0.19 11.67
N HIS A 169 -7.26 0.83 10.99
CA HIS A 169 -6.46 1.86 10.32
C HIS A 169 -6.52 3.16 11.11
N SER A 170 -5.50 3.99 11.02
CA SER A 170 -5.53 5.34 11.60
C SER A 170 -6.56 6.22 10.89
N ARG A 171 -7.34 7.02 11.62
CA ARG A 171 -8.42 7.85 11.06
C ARG A 171 -7.93 9.13 10.39
N SER A 172 -6.90 9.75 10.95
CA SER A 172 -6.47 11.12 10.62
C SER A 172 -5.49 11.21 9.44
N ILE A 173 -5.55 10.28 8.49
CA ILE A 173 -4.58 10.15 7.39
C ILE A 173 -5.23 9.90 6.03
#